data_AF-A0A3G1KN47-F1
#
_entry.id   AF-A0A3G1KN47-F1
#
_cell.length_a   1.000
_cell.length_b   1.000
_cell.length_c   1.000
_cell.angle_alpha   90.00
_cell.angle_beta   90.00
_cell.angle_gamma   90.00
#
_symmetry.space_group_name_H-M   'P 1'
#
loop_
_entity.id
_entity.type
_entity.pdbx_description
1 polymer ?
#
loop_
_entity_poly.entity_id
_entity_poly.type
_entity_poly.pdbx_seq_one_letter_code
_entity_poly.pdbx_strand_id
1 'polypeptide(L)'
;MRDAILIDFGSTFTKVVAASGQEKRILFTACFPSTVKNDARIGLFQCLDGAKQAMGEKAFSEAAKLASSSAAGGLRMAVVGLSKTLSITAGRNTAFGAGAKILKTFSGRISAEDAEAIVLSQVEIVLFCGGYEKGNTSMILHNAEVLANSEINVPVIYAGNSSVAKDVRRQFVMRGKECYIVSNIIPQVGELDTAGAEEIIRDVFMKRIVNMKGLDRVSSALDAVLMPTPAAVLSAGELLSRGWGNSAGLGPLMIVDIGGATTDIHSYAHHTPYLGAKIIGAQEAYARRTVEGDLGMRESSDSLAEETGWDRLAQKTGLPVDKLKKSIEHRVKVNGYLADSSEEVKIDGELACAAARISARRHTGVLEHVHSGCCKLIQKGKNLTEVNWIIGTGGPIIHSENPWEILQGVLADRQKEPDVLLPEKAQFFLDADYVLYAVGLLKEIDPQAALEIVKKSIKKI
;
A
#
# COMPACT_ATOMS: atom_id res chain seq x y z
N MET A 1 30.23 -5.16 -6.34
CA MET A 1 28.81 -4.78 -6.15
C MET A 1 28.31 -4.34 -7.51
N ARG A 2 27.15 -4.85 -7.94
CA ARG A 2 26.62 -4.65 -9.29
C ARG A 2 25.79 -3.36 -9.31
N ASP A 3 25.96 -2.52 -10.32
CA ASP A 3 25.08 -1.37 -10.52
C ASP A 3 23.67 -1.84 -10.89
N ALA A 4 22.66 -0.98 -10.66
CA ALA A 4 21.27 -1.35 -10.86
C ALA A 4 20.48 -0.25 -11.57
N ILE A 5 19.53 -0.67 -12.39
CA ILE A 5 18.52 0.15 -13.05
C ILE A 5 17.16 -0.33 -12.53
N LEU A 6 16.47 0.56 -11.85
CA LEU A 6 15.31 0.26 -11.02
C LEU A 6 14.14 1.07 -11.57
N ILE A 7 13.13 0.39 -12.12
CA ILE A 7 12.06 1.03 -12.89
C ILE A 7 10.72 0.87 -12.17
N ASP A 8 9.91 1.92 -12.12
CA ASP A 8 8.53 1.85 -11.61
C ASP A 8 7.52 2.16 -12.71
N PHE A 9 6.68 1.19 -13.04
CA PHE A 9 5.54 1.37 -13.94
C PHE A 9 4.32 1.85 -13.16
N GLY A 10 4.20 3.17 -13.00
CA GLY A 10 3.05 3.84 -12.39
C GLY A 10 1.89 4.09 -13.35
N SER A 11 0.70 4.34 -12.80
CA SER A 11 -0.49 4.70 -13.59
C SER A 11 -0.36 6.06 -14.29
N THR A 12 0.32 7.01 -13.65
CA THR A 12 0.55 8.37 -14.17
C THR A 12 1.95 8.53 -14.79
N PHE A 13 2.97 7.95 -14.17
CA PHE A 13 4.37 8.09 -14.59
C PHE A 13 5.10 6.75 -14.61
N THR A 14 6.02 6.58 -15.56
CA THR A 14 7.07 5.56 -15.52
C THR A 14 8.35 6.22 -15.03
N LYS A 15 8.94 5.69 -13.95
CA LYS A 15 10.10 6.29 -13.28
C LYS A 15 11.29 5.36 -13.37
N VAL A 16 12.50 5.92 -13.33
CA VAL A 16 13.74 5.14 -13.27
C VAL A 16 14.72 5.74 -12.29
N VAL A 17 15.44 4.86 -11.59
CA VAL A 17 16.64 5.18 -10.83
C VAL A 17 17.77 4.29 -11.34
N ALA A 18 18.86 4.90 -11.77
CA ALA A 18 20.13 4.21 -11.94
C ALA A 18 20.99 4.43 -10.69
N ALA A 19 21.48 3.34 -10.10
CA ALA A 19 22.22 3.36 -8.84
C ALA A 19 23.56 2.65 -9.00
N SER A 20 24.62 3.23 -8.42
CA SER A 20 25.91 2.55 -8.32
C SER A 20 25.95 1.67 -7.08
N GLY A 21 26.21 0.37 -7.28
CA GLY A 21 26.42 -0.56 -6.17
C GLY A 21 27.76 -0.33 -5.47
N GLN A 22 28.79 0.07 -6.22
CA GLN A 22 30.12 0.35 -5.67
C GLN A 22 30.15 1.63 -4.85
N GLU A 23 29.62 2.73 -5.42
CA GLU A 23 29.65 4.06 -4.78
C GLU A 23 28.47 4.27 -3.81
N LYS A 24 27.48 3.39 -3.84
CA LYS A 24 26.27 3.44 -2.99
C LYS A 24 25.59 4.81 -3.08
N ARG A 25 25.34 5.25 -4.32
CA ARG A 25 24.67 6.51 -4.64
C ARG A 25 23.81 6.38 -5.88
N ILE A 26 22.90 7.32 -6.02
CA ILE A 26 22.11 7.54 -7.23
C ILE A 26 23.02 8.15 -8.29
N LEU A 27 22.99 7.58 -9.49
CA LEU A 27 23.67 8.08 -10.68
C LEU A 27 22.73 8.91 -11.54
N PHE A 28 21.47 8.50 -11.62
CA PHE A 28 20.46 9.12 -12.47
C PHE A 28 19.05 8.84 -11.96
N THR A 29 18.18 9.82 -12.09
CA THR A 29 16.73 9.65 -11.92
C THR A 29 16.01 10.30 -13.10
N ALA A 30 14.90 9.71 -13.52
CA ALA A 30 14.01 10.33 -14.49
C ALA A 30 12.57 9.86 -14.29
N CYS A 31 11.65 10.67 -14.81
CA CYS A 31 10.21 10.46 -14.74
C CYS A 31 9.61 10.81 -16.10
N PHE A 32 8.87 9.87 -16.69
CA PHE A 32 8.21 10.01 -17.98
C PHE A 32 6.71 9.75 -17.84
N PRO A 33 5.85 10.38 -18.66
CA PRO A 33 4.42 10.05 -18.69
C PRO A 33 4.19 8.55 -18.90
N SER A 34 3.26 7.97 -18.14
CA SER A 34 2.98 6.54 -18.24
C SER A 34 2.38 6.18 -19.59
N THR A 35 2.97 5.17 -20.22
CA THR A 35 2.52 4.61 -21.50
C THR A 35 1.86 3.26 -21.32
N VAL A 36 1.66 2.79 -20.08
CA VAL A 36 1.15 1.43 -19.78
C VAL A 36 -0.27 1.18 -20.29
N LYS A 37 -1.08 2.23 -20.50
CA LYS A 37 -2.41 2.10 -21.13
C LYS A 37 -2.34 1.79 -22.63
N ASN A 38 -1.24 2.14 -23.30
CA ASN A 38 -1.05 2.01 -24.74
C ASN A 38 0.03 0.96 -25.06
N ASP A 39 1.26 1.20 -24.62
CA ASP A 39 2.42 0.32 -24.77
C ASP A 39 3.50 0.65 -23.73
N ALA A 40 3.66 -0.20 -22.71
CA ALA A 40 4.63 -0.02 -21.63
C ALA A 40 6.10 0.01 -22.12
N ARG A 41 6.39 -0.52 -23.31
CA ARG A 41 7.75 -0.53 -23.88
C ARG A 41 8.27 0.88 -24.16
N ILE A 42 7.39 1.81 -24.50
CA ILE A 42 7.78 3.20 -24.80
C ILE A 42 8.41 3.84 -23.57
N GLY A 43 7.71 3.80 -22.44
CA GLY A 43 8.21 4.32 -21.17
C GLY A 43 9.45 3.58 -20.68
N LEU A 44 9.49 2.24 -20.82
CA LEU A 44 10.66 1.44 -20.50
C LEU A 44 11.90 1.90 -21.28
N PHE A 45 11.81 2.01 -22.61
CA PHE A 45 12.98 2.34 -23.42
C PHE A 45 13.44 3.78 -23.21
N GLN A 46 12.53 4.72 -22.91
CA GLN A 46 12.92 6.07 -22.46
C GLN A 46 13.73 6.03 -21.16
N CYS A 47 13.28 5.23 -20.19
CA CYS A 47 14.01 5.01 -18.94
C CYS A 47 15.38 4.38 -19.15
N LEU A 48 15.45 3.32 -19.98
CA LEU A 48 16.70 2.62 -20.27
C LEU A 48 17.70 3.49 -21.03
N ASP A 49 17.24 4.29 -22.00
CA ASP A 49 18.11 5.20 -22.74
C ASP A 49 18.70 6.29 -21.83
N GLY A 50 17.89 6.90 -20.97
CA GLY A 50 18.38 7.86 -19.98
C GLY A 50 19.40 7.26 -19.01
N ALA A 51 19.13 6.06 -18.48
CA ALA A 51 20.07 5.35 -17.62
C ALA A 51 21.38 5.00 -18.36
N LYS A 52 21.28 4.57 -19.63
CA LYS A 52 22.41 4.23 -20.48
C LYS A 52 23.32 5.44 -20.71
N GLN A 53 22.75 6.60 -21.02
CA GLN A 53 23.49 7.85 -21.22
C GLN A 53 24.22 8.29 -19.94
N ALA A 54 23.61 8.11 -18.77
CA ALA A 54 24.21 8.51 -17.49
C ALA A 54 25.31 7.56 -17.00
N MET A 55 25.19 6.25 -17.24
CA MET A 55 26.12 5.23 -16.74
C MET A 55 27.23 4.85 -17.73
N GLY A 56 26.99 5.04 -19.03
CA GLY A 56 27.84 4.53 -20.10
C GLY A 56 27.52 3.07 -20.47
N GLU A 57 27.87 2.69 -21.71
CA GLU A 57 27.50 1.42 -22.35
C GLU A 57 27.86 0.18 -21.52
N LYS A 58 29.11 0.13 -21.02
CA LYS A 58 29.61 -1.03 -20.29
C LYS A 58 28.83 -1.24 -18.99
N ALA A 59 28.73 -0.20 -18.15
CA ALA A 59 28.01 -0.27 -16.89
C ALA A 59 26.53 -0.58 -17.11
N PHE A 60 25.89 0.00 -18.13
CA PHE A 60 24.50 -0.31 -18.48
C PHE A 60 24.28 -1.79 -18.86
N SER A 61 25.18 -2.36 -19.67
CA SER A 61 25.09 -3.77 -20.08
C SER A 61 25.23 -4.72 -18.89
N GLU A 62 26.14 -4.39 -17.96
CA GLU A 62 26.41 -5.17 -16.77
C GLU A 62 25.41 -4.91 -15.64
N ALA A 63 24.66 -3.80 -15.64
CA ALA A 63 23.74 -3.45 -14.55
C ALA A 63 22.54 -4.38 -14.44
N ALA A 64 22.12 -4.68 -13.20
CA ALA A 64 20.88 -5.39 -12.91
C ALA A 64 19.66 -4.54 -13.29
N LYS A 65 18.67 -5.09 -13.99
CA LYS A 65 17.46 -4.36 -14.42
C LYS A 65 16.22 -4.90 -13.72
N LEU A 66 15.71 -4.18 -12.72
CA LEU A 66 14.58 -4.60 -11.88
C LEU A 66 13.39 -3.65 -12.05
N ALA A 67 12.17 -4.13 -11.82
CA ALA A 67 10.98 -3.30 -11.97
C ALA A 67 9.90 -3.51 -10.91
N SER A 68 9.17 -2.44 -10.60
CA SER A 68 7.90 -2.50 -9.88
C SER A 68 6.75 -2.04 -10.76
N SER A 69 5.52 -2.42 -10.41
CA SER A 69 4.35 -1.94 -11.13
C SER A 69 3.15 -1.67 -10.22
N SER A 70 2.46 -0.56 -10.51
CA SER A 70 1.14 -0.20 -9.96
C SER A 70 0.12 0.11 -11.06
N ALA A 71 0.57 0.26 -12.30
CA ALA A 71 -0.24 0.64 -13.46
C ALA A 71 -1.33 -0.36 -13.89
N ALA A 72 -1.39 -1.55 -13.28
CA ALA A 72 -2.44 -2.54 -13.54
C ALA A 72 -3.80 -2.23 -12.89
N GLY A 73 -3.94 -1.12 -12.15
CA GLY A 73 -5.18 -0.73 -11.47
C GLY A 73 -5.17 -1.03 -9.96
N GLY A 74 -3.99 -1.33 -9.42
CA GLY A 74 -3.82 -1.85 -8.06
C GLY A 74 -4.38 -3.27 -7.93
N LEU A 75 -3.81 -4.06 -7.03
CA LEU A 75 -4.27 -5.41 -6.74
C LEU A 75 -5.62 -5.34 -6.00
N ARG A 76 -6.75 -5.47 -6.70
CA ARG A 76 -8.10 -5.31 -6.12
C ARG A 76 -8.59 -6.62 -5.49
N MET A 77 -8.92 -6.60 -4.20
CA MET A 77 -9.27 -7.82 -3.46
C MET A 77 -10.59 -7.73 -2.68
N ALA A 78 -11.26 -8.88 -2.55
CA ALA A 78 -12.25 -9.10 -1.50
C ALA A 78 -11.64 -9.99 -0.40
N VAL A 79 -12.03 -9.74 0.85
CA VAL A 79 -11.64 -10.58 2.00
C VAL A 79 -12.90 -11.21 2.60
N VAL A 80 -12.93 -12.54 2.65
CA VAL A 80 -14.00 -13.32 3.30
C VAL A 80 -13.40 -14.00 4.52
N GLY A 81 -13.96 -13.75 5.70
CA GLY A 81 -13.47 -14.30 6.96
C GLY A 81 -14.58 -14.81 7.87
N LEU A 82 -14.23 -15.55 8.93
CA LEU A 82 -15.21 -16.10 9.86
C LEU A 82 -15.63 -15.13 10.98
N SER A 83 -14.74 -14.22 11.40
CA SER A 83 -15.03 -13.24 12.44
C SER A 83 -14.54 -11.84 12.08
N LYS A 84 -15.28 -10.82 12.50
CA LYS A 84 -14.97 -9.41 12.19
C LYS A 84 -13.69 -8.92 12.86
N THR A 85 -13.47 -9.28 14.13
CA THR A 85 -12.37 -8.74 14.93
C THR A 85 -11.04 -9.46 14.70
N LEU A 86 -11.07 -10.72 14.25
CA LEU A 86 -9.88 -11.54 14.09
C LEU A 86 -9.67 -11.94 12.62
N SER A 87 -10.56 -12.74 12.02
CA SER A 87 -10.36 -13.24 10.65
C SER A 87 -10.29 -12.12 9.62
N ILE A 88 -11.22 -11.16 9.71
CA ILE A 88 -11.21 -10.01 8.81
C ILE A 88 -9.99 -9.13 9.04
N THR A 89 -9.64 -8.84 10.29
CA THR A 89 -8.46 -8.02 10.59
C THR A 89 -7.18 -8.67 10.04
N ALA A 90 -6.98 -9.97 10.27
CA ALA A 90 -5.84 -10.72 9.74
C ALA A 90 -5.84 -10.78 8.21
N GLY A 91 -6.99 -11.05 7.59
CA GLY A 91 -7.11 -11.09 6.14
C GLY A 91 -6.85 -9.73 5.49
N ARG A 92 -7.33 -8.64 6.11
CA ARG A 92 -7.01 -7.27 5.67
C ARG A 92 -5.52 -6.97 5.79
N ASN A 93 -4.90 -7.31 6.91
CA ASN A 93 -3.47 -7.13 7.13
C ASN A 93 -2.65 -7.89 6.08
N THR A 94 -3.02 -9.14 5.79
CA THR A 94 -2.41 -9.98 4.75
C THR A 94 -2.54 -9.33 3.36
N ALA A 95 -3.74 -8.90 2.99
CA ALA A 95 -3.97 -8.26 1.70
C ALA A 95 -3.17 -6.95 1.57
N PHE A 96 -3.13 -6.11 2.61
CA PHE A 96 -2.34 -4.88 2.58
C PHE A 96 -0.84 -5.12 2.51
N GLY A 97 -0.31 -6.13 3.22
CA GLY A 97 1.09 -6.56 3.16
C GLY A 97 1.49 -7.01 1.75
N ALA A 98 0.58 -7.66 1.03
CA ALA A 98 0.76 -8.03 -0.37
C ALA A 98 0.66 -6.85 -1.35
N GLY A 99 0.37 -5.62 -0.88
CA GLY A 99 0.19 -4.45 -1.74
C GLY A 99 -1.22 -4.28 -2.30
N ALA A 100 -2.21 -5.01 -1.77
CA ALA A 100 -3.59 -4.96 -2.27
C ALA A 100 -4.38 -3.73 -1.83
N LYS A 101 -5.44 -3.44 -2.60
CA LYS A 101 -6.56 -2.54 -2.27
C LYS A 101 -7.80 -3.40 -2.02
N ILE A 102 -8.42 -3.26 -0.86
CA ILE A 102 -9.57 -4.08 -0.46
C ILE A 102 -10.86 -3.34 -0.82
N LEU A 103 -11.69 -3.94 -1.67
CA LEU A 103 -12.96 -3.34 -2.12
C LEU A 103 -14.16 -3.82 -1.32
N LYS A 104 -14.13 -5.08 -0.86
CA LYS A 104 -15.20 -5.69 -0.09
C LYS A 104 -14.66 -6.59 1.02
N THR A 105 -15.43 -6.70 2.09
CA THR A 105 -15.06 -7.49 3.26
C THR A 105 -16.32 -8.12 3.85
N PHE A 106 -16.33 -9.44 4.02
CA PHE A 106 -17.49 -10.19 4.54
C PHE A 106 -17.07 -11.10 5.69
N SER A 107 -17.81 -11.06 6.79
CA SER A 107 -17.50 -11.86 7.98
C SER A 107 -18.66 -12.76 8.38
N GLY A 108 -18.34 -13.95 8.89
CA GLY A 108 -19.33 -14.89 9.42
C GLY A 108 -19.84 -15.81 8.34
N ARG A 109 -21.12 -16.19 8.43
CA ARG A 109 -21.78 -17.05 7.45
C ARG A 109 -22.30 -16.17 6.31
N ILE A 110 -21.68 -16.25 5.13
CA ILE A 110 -22.03 -15.39 3.99
C ILE A 110 -23.27 -15.92 3.24
N SER A 111 -23.99 -15.01 2.59
CA SER A 111 -25.16 -15.29 1.76
C SER A 111 -24.85 -15.23 0.26
N ALA A 112 -25.84 -15.56 -0.58
CA ALA A 112 -25.71 -15.42 -2.03
C ALA A 112 -25.60 -13.95 -2.45
N GLU A 113 -26.31 -13.05 -1.76
CA GLU A 113 -26.25 -11.60 -1.96
C GLU A 113 -24.85 -11.04 -1.65
N ASP A 114 -24.19 -11.56 -0.61
CA ASP A 114 -22.78 -11.21 -0.32
C ASP A 114 -21.87 -11.61 -1.48
N ALA A 115 -22.07 -12.80 -2.06
CA ALA A 115 -21.29 -13.26 -3.20
C ALA A 115 -21.56 -12.42 -4.47
N GLU A 116 -22.79 -12.00 -4.70
CA GLU A 116 -23.15 -11.07 -5.79
C GLU A 116 -22.48 -9.71 -5.60
N ALA A 117 -22.45 -9.19 -4.37
CA ALA A 117 -21.72 -7.96 -4.07
C ALA A 117 -20.21 -8.06 -4.34
N ILE A 118 -19.60 -9.25 -4.22
CA ILE A 118 -18.22 -9.50 -4.67
C ILE A 118 -18.13 -9.40 -6.19
N VAL A 119 -19.04 -10.04 -6.93
CA VAL A 119 -19.07 -10.00 -8.41
C VAL A 119 -19.15 -8.55 -8.92
N LEU A 120 -20.08 -7.76 -8.37
CA LEU A 120 -20.28 -6.36 -8.76
C LEU A 120 -19.10 -5.46 -8.42
N SER A 121 -18.26 -5.84 -7.45
CA SER A 121 -17.12 -5.03 -7.01
C SER A 121 -15.89 -5.10 -7.93
N GLN A 122 -15.91 -5.93 -8.98
CA GLN A 122 -14.80 -6.10 -9.92
C GLN A 122 -13.45 -6.39 -9.25
N VAL A 123 -13.47 -7.16 -8.15
CA VAL A 123 -12.24 -7.65 -7.52
C VAL A 123 -11.51 -8.63 -8.43
N GLU A 124 -10.21 -8.74 -8.24
CA GLU A 124 -9.32 -9.56 -9.06
C GLU A 124 -8.84 -10.81 -8.32
N ILE A 125 -8.92 -10.83 -6.99
CA ILE A 125 -8.61 -11.97 -6.14
C ILE A 125 -9.58 -11.97 -4.95
N VAL A 126 -9.99 -13.15 -4.50
CA VAL A 126 -10.69 -13.34 -3.21
C VAL A 126 -9.75 -14.01 -2.23
N LEU A 127 -9.45 -13.36 -1.10
CA LEU A 127 -8.82 -14.00 0.04
C LEU A 127 -9.91 -14.59 0.94
N PHE A 128 -9.97 -15.91 1.02
CA PHE A 128 -10.87 -16.63 1.90
C PHE A 128 -10.09 -17.20 3.09
N CYS A 129 -10.29 -16.65 4.29
CA CYS A 129 -9.39 -16.90 5.41
C CYS A 129 -10.12 -17.15 6.74
N GLY A 130 -9.36 -17.62 7.73
CA GLY A 130 -9.80 -17.70 9.11
C GLY A 130 -10.29 -19.07 9.56
N GLY A 131 -10.65 -19.11 10.85
CA GLY A 131 -10.77 -20.34 11.61
C GLY A 131 -9.39 -20.80 12.08
N TYR A 132 -9.25 -21.05 13.39
CA TYR A 132 -8.03 -21.68 13.92
C TYR A 132 -7.85 -23.08 13.34
N GLU A 133 -6.63 -23.58 13.41
CA GLU A 133 -6.37 -24.99 13.18
C GLU A 133 -7.22 -25.85 14.14
N LYS A 134 -7.82 -26.91 13.59
CA LYS A 134 -8.76 -27.79 14.31
C LYS A 134 -10.01 -27.06 14.84
N GLY A 135 -10.28 -25.84 14.35
CA GLY A 135 -11.42 -25.02 14.72
C GLY A 135 -12.66 -25.29 13.85
N ASN A 136 -13.43 -24.24 13.59
CA ASN A 136 -14.70 -24.33 12.85
C ASN A 136 -14.48 -24.88 11.44
N THR A 137 -15.21 -25.94 11.08
CA THR A 137 -15.20 -26.54 9.74
C THR A 137 -16.51 -26.27 8.97
N SER A 138 -17.65 -26.29 9.64
CA SER A 138 -18.98 -26.18 9.02
C SER A 138 -19.26 -24.82 8.38
N MET A 139 -18.84 -23.72 9.01
CA MET A 139 -18.99 -22.38 8.46
C MET A 139 -18.05 -22.15 7.28
N ILE A 140 -16.84 -22.70 7.34
CA ILE A 140 -15.87 -22.62 6.23
C ILE A 140 -16.44 -23.34 5.00
N LEU A 141 -16.92 -24.57 5.17
CA LEU A 141 -17.47 -25.36 4.07
C LEU A 141 -18.73 -24.72 3.48
N HIS A 142 -19.59 -24.12 4.30
CA HIS A 142 -20.74 -23.34 3.80
C HIS A 142 -20.29 -22.13 2.97
N ASN A 143 -19.36 -21.32 3.49
CA ASN A 143 -18.90 -20.14 2.76
C ASN A 143 -18.19 -20.54 1.44
N ALA A 144 -17.40 -21.62 1.47
CA ALA A 144 -16.78 -22.17 0.27
C ALA A 144 -17.81 -22.59 -0.77
N GLU A 145 -18.91 -23.22 -0.36
CA GLU A 145 -19.99 -23.65 -1.25
C GLU A 145 -20.69 -22.45 -1.90
N VAL A 146 -21.01 -21.42 -1.11
CA VAL A 146 -21.61 -20.17 -1.62
C VAL A 146 -20.69 -19.49 -2.63
N LEU A 147 -19.40 -19.35 -2.32
CA LEU A 147 -18.42 -18.76 -3.24
C LEU A 147 -18.19 -19.62 -4.48
N ALA A 148 -18.21 -20.95 -4.36
CA ALA A 148 -18.03 -21.86 -5.48
C ALA A 148 -19.22 -21.88 -6.44
N ASN A 149 -20.44 -21.74 -5.92
CA ASN A 149 -21.67 -21.73 -6.73
C ASN A 149 -22.05 -20.36 -7.32
N SER A 150 -21.38 -19.27 -6.92
CA SER A 150 -21.62 -17.92 -7.46
C SER A 150 -21.00 -17.70 -8.85
N GLU A 151 -21.17 -16.51 -9.42
CA GLU A 151 -20.51 -16.10 -10.67
C GLU A 151 -19.07 -15.57 -10.48
N ILE A 152 -18.53 -15.64 -9.26
CA ILE A 152 -17.15 -15.19 -8.98
C ILE A 152 -16.17 -16.06 -9.78
N ASN A 153 -15.51 -15.48 -10.79
CA ASN A 153 -14.56 -16.16 -11.69
C ASN A 153 -13.13 -15.63 -11.56
N VAL A 154 -12.73 -15.29 -10.33
CA VAL A 154 -11.37 -14.85 -10.02
C VAL A 154 -10.67 -15.84 -9.09
N PRO A 155 -9.33 -15.89 -9.09
CA PRO A 155 -8.56 -16.71 -8.17
C PRO A 155 -8.99 -16.54 -6.72
N VAL A 156 -9.24 -17.68 -6.07
CA VAL A 156 -9.51 -17.75 -4.64
C VAL A 156 -8.26 -18.25 -3.93
N ILE A 157 -7.75 -17.47 -2.98
CA ILE A 157 -6.65 -17.88 -2.11
C ILE A 157 -7.26 -18.26 -0.77
N TYR A 158 -7.20 -19.55 -0.44
CA TYR A 158 -7.69 -20.06 0.83
C TYR A 158 -6.57 -20.20 1.85
N ALA A 159 -6.73 -19.49 2.97
CA ALA A 159 -5.75 -19.35 4.04
C ALA A 159 -6.41 -19.54 5.42
N GLY A 160 -7.16 -20.63 5.58
CA GLY A 160 -7.87 -20.98 6.81
C GLY A 160 -7.56 -22.40 7.29
N ASN A 161 -8.35 -22.88 8.25
CA ASN A 161 -8.21 -24.20 8.88
C ASN A 161 -7.81 -25.33 7.91
N SER A 162 -6.58 -25.83 8.04
CA SER A 162 -5.99 -26.79 7.11
C SER A 162 -6.77 -28.12 6.99
N SER A 163 -7.54 -28.49 8.03
CA SER A 163 -8.31 -29.74 8.06
C SER A 163 -9.37 -29.85 6.95
N VAL A 164 -9.89 -28.72 6.44
CA VAL A 164 -10.89 -28.67 5.38
C VAL A 164 -10.37 -28.09 4.07
N ALA A 165 -9.07 -27.75 4.00
CA ALA A 165 -8.46 -27.11 2.84
C ALA A 165 -8.67 -27.90 1.53
N LYS A 166 -8.56 -29.24 1.60
CA LYS A 166 -8.76 -30.11 0.44
C LYS A 166 -10.21 -30.09 -0.06
N ASP A 167 -11.18 -30.09 0.86
CA ASP A 167 -12.60 -30.04 0.51
C ASP A 167 -12.98 -28.68 -0.07
N VAL A 168 -12.48 -27.58 0.52
CA VAL A 168 -12.64 -26.22 -0.02
C VAL A 168 -12.10 -26.15 -1.45
N ARG A 169 -10.85 -26.58 -1.68
CA ARG A 169 -10.27 -26.59 -3.03
C ARG A 169 -11.11 -27.40 -4.01
N ARG A 170 -11.58 -28.58 -3.58
CA ARG A 170 -12.41 -29.46 -4.42
C ARG A 170 -13.70 -28.75 -4.86
N GLN A 171 -14.37 -28.04 -3.97
CA GLN A 171 -15.60 -27.30 -4.31
C GLN A 171 -15.37 -26.26 -5.41
N PHE A 172 -14.28 -25.48 -5.33
CA PHE A 172 -13.94 -24.50 -6.37
C PHE A 172 -13.54 -25.16 -7.69
N VAL A 173 -12.65 -26.15 -7.66
CA VAL A 173 -12.13 -26.80 -8.88
C VAL A 173 -13.24 -27.55 -9.63
N MET A 174 -14.17 -28.21 -8.94
CA MET A 174 -15.32 -28.86 -9.57
C MET A 174 -16.27 -27.87 -10.29
N ARG A 175 -16.20 -26.58 -9.95
CA ARG A 175 -16.95 -25.50 -10.61
C ARG A 175 -16.09 -24.71 -11.61
N GLY A 176 -14.90 -25.20 -11.96
CA GLY A 176 -14.00 -24.56 -12.91
C GLY A 176 -13.29 -23.31 -12.36
N LYS A 177 -13.27 -23.11 -11.04
CA LYS A 177 -12.66 -21.94 -10.40
C LYS A 177 -11.25 -22.24 -9.89
N GLU A 178 -10.33 -21.32 -10.12
CA GLU A 178 -8.97 -21.40 -9.57
C GLU A 178 -8.98 -21.23 -8.04
N CYS A 179 -8.36 -22.17 -7.34
CA CYS A 179 -8.20 -22.10 -5.89
C CYS A 179 -6.77 -22.49 -5.47
N TYR A 180 -6.11 -21.56 -4.80
CA TYR A 180 -4.78 -21.70 -4.21
C TYR A 180 -4.92 -21.96 -2.72
N ILE A 181 -4.13 -22.89 -2.19
CA ILE A 181 -4.11 -23.24 -0.77
C ILE A 181 -2.78 -22.78 -0.19
N VAL A 182 -2.84 -22.04 0.91
CA VAL A 182 -1.69 -21.58 1.67
C VAL A 182 -1.83 -21.95 3.14
N SER A 183 -0.77 -21.74 3.93
CA SER A 183 -0.83 -21.84 5.38
C SER A 183 -1.94 -20.96 5.96
N ASN A 184 -2.52 -21.40 7.06
CA ASN A 184 -3.55 -20.64 7.75
C ASN A 184 -2.94 -19.36 8.34
N ILE A 185 -3.52 -18.20 8.00
CA ILE A 185 -3.01 -16.91 8.48
C ILE A 185 -3.27 -16.68 9.98
N ILE A 186 -4.13 -17.48 10.60
CA ILE A 186 -4.39 -17.45 12.04
C ILE A 186 -4.40 -18.90 12.56
N PRO A 187 -3.22 -19.53 12.69
CA PRO A 187 -3.15 -20.94 13.06
C PRO A 187 -3.69 -21.18 14.47
N GLN A 188 -3.38 -20.28 15.42
CA GLN A 188 -3.82 -20.35 16.81
C GLN A 188 -4.05 -18.95 17.41
N VAL A 189 -4.56 -18.91 18.65
CA VAL A 189 -4.88 -17.66 19.35
C VAL A 189 -3.61 -16.82 19.53
N GLY A 190 -3.63 -15.59 19.01
CA GLY A 190 -2.52 -14.63 19.17
C GLY A 190 -1.35 -14.84 18.22
N GLU A 191 -1.47 -15.74 17.24
CA GLU A 191 -0.44 -15.99 16.23
C GLU A 191 -0.94 -15.60 14.84
N LEU A 192 -0.05 -15.02 14.03
CA LEU A 192 -0.28 -14.73 12.62
C LEU A 192 0.85 -15.29 11.74
N ASP A 193 0.48 -15.98 10.67
CA ASP A 193 1.39 -16.50 9.63
C ASP A 193 0.93 -16.01 8.25
N THR A 194 1.23 -14.75 7.93
CA THR A 194 0.72 -14.08 6.71
C THR A 194 1.65 -14.21 5.50
N ALA A 195 2.92 -14.55 5.71
CA ALA A 195 3.96 -14.46 4.68
C ALA A 195 3.63 -15.31 3.44
N GLY A 196 3.22 -16.56 3.63
CA GLY A 196 2.89 -17.45 2.51
C GLY A 196 1.65 -17.00 1.72
N ALA A 197 0.66 -16.42 2.40
CA ALA A 197 -0.51 -15.85 1.74
C ALA A 197 -0.14 -14.59 0.95
N GLU A 198 0.69 -13.71 1.51
CA GLU A 198 1.17 -12.50 0.83
C GLU A 198 1.98 -12.80 -0.43
N GLU A 199 2.83 -13.84 -0.38
CA GLU A 199 3.62 -14.30 -1.52
C GLU A 199 2.72 -14.82 -2.66
N ILE A 200 1.77 -15.71 -2.36
CA ILE A 200 0.84 -16.22 -3.37
C ILE A 200 -0.05 -15.11 -3.95
N ILE A 201 -0.50 -14.16 -3.12
CA ILE A 201 -1.24 -12.99 -3.60
C ILE A 201 -0.40 -12.21 -4.61
N ARG A 202 0.86 -11.93 -4.29
CA ARG A 202 1.80 -11.23 -5.19
C ARG A 202 1.98 -12.02 -6.48
N ASP A 203 2.25 -13.32 -6.40
CA ASP A 203 2.46 -14.18 -7.58
C ASP A 203 1.25 -14.21 -8.52
N VAL A 204 0.04 -14.39 -7.96
CA VAL A 204 -1.21 -14.42 -8.74
C VAL A 204 -1.43 -13.07 -9.43
N PHE A 205 -1.17 -11.96 -8.74
CA PHE A 205 -1.25 -10.63 -9.32
C PHE A 205 -0.22 -10.42 -10.43
N MET A 206 1.04 -10.82 -10.20
CA MET A 206 2.12 -10.66 -11.17
C MET A 206 1.87 -11.46 -12.45
N LYS A 207 1.42 -12.71 -12.35
CA LYS A 207 1.02 -13.52 -13.51
C LYS A 207 -0.03 -12.82 -14.37
N ARG A 208 -0.96 -12.08 -13.75
CA ARG A 208 -1.97 -11.28 -14.46
C ARG A 208 -1.40 -10.02 -15.08
N ILE A 209 -0.56 -9.26 -14.37
CA ILE A 209 0.04 -8.02 -14.90
C ILE A 209 0.81 -8.31 -16.19
N VAL A 210 1.65 -9.35 -16.16
CA VAL A 210 2.47 -9.77 -17.31
C VAL A 210 1.58 -10.00 -18.54
N ASN A 211 0.40 -10.62 -18.35
CA ASN A 211 -0.51 -10.97 -19.44
C ASN A 211 -1.37 -9.80 -19.96
N MET A 212 -1.54 -8.69 -19.22
CA MET A 212 -2.58 -7.69 -19.55
C MET A 212 -2.12 -6.49 -20.38
N LYS A 213 -0.83 -6.11 -20.40
CA LYS A 213 -0.43 -4.75 -20.87
C LYS A 213 0.91 -4.64 -21.62
N GLY A 214 1.31 -5.67 -22.38
CA GLY A 214 2.58 -5.65 -23.11
C GLY A 214 3.83 -5.79 -22.20
N LEU A 215 3.61 -6.01 -20.89
CA LEU A 215 4.67 -6.28 -19.92
C LEU A 215 5.32 -7.65 -20.12
N ASP A 216 4.59 -8.61 -20.68
CA ASP A 216 5.13 -9.88 -21.22
C ASP A 216 6.34 -9.63 -22.14
N ARG A 217 6.22 -8.65 -23.05
CA ARG A 217 7.28 -8.28 -24.00
C ARG A 217 8.41 -7.48 -23.35
N VAL A 218 8.11 -6.72 -22.31
CA VAL A 218 9.09 -5.96 -21.50
C VAL A 218 9.98 -6.89 -20.67
N SER A 219 9.46 -8.05 -20.24
CA SER A 219 10.20 -8.99 -19.37
C SER A 219 11.56 -9.41 -19.95
N SER A 220 11.68 -9.50 -21.28
CA SER A 220 12.93 -9.86 -21.95
C SER A 220 14.07 -8.85 -21.78
N ALA A 221 13.75 -7.59 -21.44
CA ALA A 221 14.71 -6.52 -21.22
C ALA A 221 15.03 -6.29 -19.72
N LEU A 222 14.42 -7.06 -18.83
CA LEU A 222 14.58 -6.96 -17.37
C LEU A 222 15.17 -8.27 -16.81
N ASP A 223 16.07 -8.15 -15.83
CA ASP A 223 16.80 -9.28 -15.23
C ASP A 223 16.00 -10.04 -14.14
N ALA A 224 14.77 -9.58 -13.86
CA ALA A 224 13.84 -10.06 -12.83
C ALA A 224 14.01 -9.46 -11.42
N VAL A 225 13.06 -8.60 -11.07
CA VAL A 225 12.15 -8.64 -9.90
C VAL A 225 10.97 -7.83 -10.40
N LEU A 226 9.77 -8.39 -10.37
CA LEU A 226 8.54 -7.68 -10.73
C LEU A 226 7.63 -7.79 -9.50
N MET A 227 7.61 -6.75 -8.68
CA MET A 227 6.75 -6.69 -7.49
C MET A 227 5.81 -5.48 -7.56
N PRO A 228 4.70 -5.48 -6.81
CA PRO A 228 3.87 -4.30 -6.68
C PRO A 228 4.67 -3.10 -6.15
N THR A 229 4.51 -1.91 -6.73
CA THR A 229 5.15 -0.68 -6.23
C THR A 229 4.94 -0.48 -4.73
N PRO A 230 3.73 -0.68 -4.16
CA PRO A 230 3.54 -0.51 -2.73
C PRO A 230 4.29 -1.54 -1.87
N ALA A 231 4.53 -2.76 -2.40
CA ALA A 231 5.36 -3.75 -1.72
C ALA A 231 6.84 -3.33 -1.71
N ALA A 232 7.32 -2.72 -2.80
CA ALA A 232 8.67 -2.15 -2.86
C ALA A 232 8.84 -1.02 -1.83
N VAL A 233 7.90 -0.08 -1.76
CA VAL A 233 7.92 1.01 -0.76
C VAL A 233 7.85 0.47 0.67
N LEU A 234 7.01 -0.55 0.92
CA LEU A 234 6.94 -1.22 2.22
C LEU A 234 8.29 -1.86 2.60
N SER A 235 8.92 -2.55 1.64
CA SER A 235 10.21 -3.20 1.83
C SER A 235 11.35 -2.21 2.09
N ALA A 236 11.31 -1.05 1.43
CA ALA A 236 12.27 0.05 1.61
C ALA A 236 12.16 0.72 2.98
N GLY A 237 10.93 1.02 3.43
CA GLY A 237 10.73 1.62 4.74
C GLY A 237 11.09 0.67 5.88
N GLU A 238 10.88 -0.65 5.72
CA GLU A 238 11.33 -1.61 6.72
C GLU A 238 12.86 -1.67 6.81
N LEU A 239 13.55 -1.64 5.65
CA LEU A 239 15.01 -1.56 5.60
C LEU A 239 15.52 -0.29 6.29
N LEU A 240 14.90 0.85 6.01
CA LEU A 240 15.27 2.13 6.62
C LEU A 240 15.04 2.14 8.13
N SER A 241 13.93 1.54 8.58
CA SER A 241 13.54 1.50 9.99
C SER A 241 14.43 0.56 10.81
N ARG A 242 14.72 -0.64 10.30
CA ARG A 242 15.53 -1.66 10.99
C ARG A 242 17.03 -1.46 10.81
N GLY A 243 17.45 -0.93 9.66
CA GLY A 243 18.84 -0.96 9.24
C GLY A 243 19.24 -2.31 8.63
N TRP A 244 20.53 -2.46 8.37
CA TRP A 244 21.10 -3.66 7.76
C TRP A 244 22.56 -3.86 8.20
N GLY A 245 22.93 -5.09 8.54
CA GLY A 245 24.27 -5.42 9.02
C GLY A 245 24.65 -4.57 10.24
N ASN A 246 25.74 -3.81 10.11
CA ASN A 246 26.23 -2.91 11.16
C ASN A 246 25.67 -1.47 11.05
N SER A 247 24.91 -1.17 9.98
CA SER A 247 24.29 0.15 9.79
C SER A 247 22.94 0.19 10.50
N ALA A 248 22.86 0.92 11.63
CA ALA A 248 21.61 1.10 12.38
C ALA A 248 20.51 1.76 11.54
N GLY A 249 19.25 1.35 11.73
CA GLY A 249 18.09 2.01 11.16
C GLY A 249 17.67 3.26 11.91
N LEU A 250 16.63 3.95 11.42
CA LEU A 250 16.07 5.13 12.07
C LEU A 250 15.20 4.79 13.30
N GLY A 251 14.81 3.53 13.47
CA GLY A 251 13.79 3.13 14.43
C GLY A 251 12.38 3.42 13.93
N PRO A 252 11.39 3.58 14.83
CA PRO A 252 9.99 3.70 14.45
C PRO A 252 9.70 4.88 13.52
N LEU A 253 9.13 4.59 12.35
CA LEU A 253 8.85 5.59 11.32
C LEU A 253 7.50 5.36 10.63
N MET A 254 7.01 6.41 9.97
CA MET A 254 5.85 6.38 9.09
C MET A 254 6.20 6.99 7.73
N ILE A 255 5.65 6.41 6.65
CA ILE A 255 5.74 6.96 5.30
C ILE A 255 4.33 7.34 4.86
N VAL A 256 4.18 8.56 4.34
CA VAL A 256 2.96 9.08 3.73
C VAL A 256 3.21 9.15 2.23
N ASP A 257 2.51 8.33 1.46
CA ASP A 257 2.61 8.30 0.00
C ASP A 257 1.27 8.71 -0.61
N ILE A 258 1.20 9.96 -1.09
CA ILE A 258 -0.01 10.49 -1.73
C ILE A 258 0.18 10.39 -3.23
N GLY A 259 -0.71 9.67 -3.90
CA GLY A 259 -0.74 9.53 -5.35
C GLY A 259 -1.97 10.17 -5.99
N GLY A 260 -2.04 10.10 -7.32
CA GLY A 260 -3.22 10.53 -8.08
C GLY A 260 -4.45 9.63 -7.84
N ALA A 261 -4.25 8.35 -7.56
CA ALA A 261 -5.32 7.36 -7.42
C ALA A 261 -5.58 6.93 -5.97
N THR A 262 -4.54 6.91 -5.14
CA THR A 262 -4.61 6.40 -3.77
C THR A 262 -3.76 7.25 -2.83
N THR A 263 -4.10 7.20 -1.55
CA THR A 263 -3.19 7.61 -0.47
C THR A 263 -2.84 6.39 0.37
N ASP A 264 -1.54 6.17 0.54
CA ASP A 264 -0.97 5.02 1.22
C ASP A 264 -0.25 5.49 2.49
N ILE A 265 -0.50 4.81 3.61
CA ILE A 265 0.22 5.03 4.86
C ILE A 265 0.97 3.76 5.21
N HIS A 266 2.28 3.88 5.40
CA HIS A 266 3.13 2.81 5.89
C HIS A 266 3.62 3.12 7.29
N SER A 267 3.58 2.16 8.21
CA SER A 267 4.14 2.31 9.55
C SER A 267 5.06 1.14 9.90
N TYR A 268 6.15 1.47 10.59
CA TYR A 268 7.18 0.55 11.04
C TYR A 268 7.35 0.74 12.55
N ALA A 269 6.64 -0.08 13.32
CA ALA A 269 6.62 0.01 14.77
C ALA A 269 6.17 -1.33 15.35
N HIS A 270 6.65 -1.64 16.55
CA HIS A 270 6.17 -2.81 17.28
C HIS A 270 4.70 -2.62 17.67
N HIS A 271 3.93 -3.71 17.65
CA HIS A 271 2.54 -3.69 18.11
C HIS A 271 2.49 -3.74 19.64
N THR A 272 2.77 -2.59 20.27
CA THR A 272 2.81 -2.44 21.73
C THR A 272 1.48 -1.87 22.25
N PRO A 273 1.08 -2.24 23.49
CA PRO A 273 -0.08 -1.63 24.13
C PRO A 273 0.24 -0.20 24.55
N TYR A 274 -0.73 0.70 24.37
CA TYR A 274 -0.74 1.97 25.07
C TYR A 274 -0.80 1.74 26.59
N LEU A 275 -0.19 2.66 27.37
CA LEU A 275 -0.09 2.50 28.81
C LEU A 275 -1.48 2.29 29.46
N GLY A 276 -1.66 1.17 30.14
CA GLY A 276 -2.92 0.81 30.80
C GLY A 276 -4.01 0.24 29.88
N ALA A 277 -3.72 0.09 28.59
CA ALA A 277 -4.65 -0.49 27.61
C ALA A 277 -4.40 -1.98 27.38
N LYS A 278 -5.49 -2.72 27.16
CA LYS A 278 -5.44 -4.11 26.67
C LYS A 278 -5.69 -4.12 25.16
N ILE A 279 -4.80 -4.77 24.40
CA ILE A 279 -4.99 -4.92 22.94
C ILE A 279 -6.12 -5.93 22.67
N ILE A 280 -7.02 -5.57 21.76
CA ILE A 280 -8.03 -6.47 21.19
C ILE A 280 -7.91 -6.47 19.67
N GLY A 281 -8.01 -7.67 19.08
CA GLY A 281 -7.95 -7.89 17.64
C GLY A 281 -6.81 -8.82 17.27
N ALA A 282 -6.57 -8.95 15.96
CA ALA A 282 -5.40 -9.65 15.46
C ALA A 282 -4.12 -8.87 15.82
N GLN A 283 -3.00 -9.59 15.97
CA GLN A 283 -1.68 -8.97 16.03
C GLN A 283 -1.43 -8.16 14.74
N GLU A 284 -0.62 -7.12 14.81
CA GLU A 284 -0.24 -6.36 13.64
C GLU A 284 1.25 -6.50 13.34
N ALA A 285 1.57 -6.63 12.06
CA ALA A 285 2.93 -6.75 11.59
C ALA A 285 3.75 -5.48 11.89
N TYR A 286 5.05 -5.67 12.07
CA TYR A 286 6.00 -4.58 12.30
C TYR A 286 5.94 -3.56 11.16
N ALA A 287 6.06 -4.01 9.92
CA ALA A 287 5.79 -3.23 8.72
C ALA A 287 4.31 -3.38 8.36
N ARG A 288 3.57 -2.29 8.33
CA ARG A 288 2.13 -2.28 8.00
C ARG A 288 1.87 -1.21 6.95
N ARG A 289 1.03 -1.55 5.97
CA ARG A 289 0.47 -0.60 5.00
C ARG A 289 -1.05 -0.54 5.16
N THR A 290 -1.64 0.63 4.91
CA THR A 290 -3.05 0.74 4.49
C THR A 290 -3.12 1.60 3.24
N VAL A 291 -4.19 1.44 2.47
CA VAL A 291 -4.42 2.20 1.24
C VAL A 291 -5.84 2.70 1.19
N GLU A 292 -5.98 4.00 0.97
CA GLU A 292 -7.23 4.73 0.86
C GLU A 292 -7.46 5.04 -0.62
N GLY A 293 -8.37 4.29 -1.24
CA GLY A 293 -8.67 4.42 -2.66
C GLY A 293 -9.67 5.51 -3.00
N ASP A 294 -10.34 6.03 -1.98
CA ASP A 294 -11.28 7.15 -1.98
C ASP A 294 -10.59 8.49 -1.67
N LEU A 295 -9.28 8.48 -1.38
CA LEU A 295 -8.50 9.66 -1.00
C LEU A 295 -7.36 9.95 -1.99
N GLY A 296 -7.59 9.73 -3.28
CA GLY A 296 -6.65 10.03 -4.36
C GLY A 296 -6.77 11.47 -4.86
N MET A 297 -5.65 12.06 -5.28
CA MET A 297 -5.62 13.48 -5.69
C MET A 297 -6.29 13.78 -7.05
N ARG A 298 -6.64 12.73 -7.81
CA ARG A 298 -7.25 12.83 -9.14
C ARG A 298 -8.45 11.90 -9.26
N GLU A 299 -8.23 10.58 -9.22
CA GLU A 299 -9.28 9.60 -9.53
C GLU A 299 -10.46 9.62 -8.55
N SER A 300 -10.23 10.07 -7.32
CA SER A 300 -11.22 10.14 -6.23
C SER A 300 -11.17 11.47 -5.47
N SER A 301 -10.76 12.55 -6.14
CA SER A 301 -10.67 13.88 -5.52
C SER A 301 -12.04 14.43 -5.08
N ASP A 302 -13.12 13.95 -5.70
CA ASP A 302 -14.50 14.20 -5.30
C ASP A 302 -14.84 13.57 -3.94
N SER A 303 -14.55 12.28 -3.78
CA SER A 303 -14.73 11.56 -2.52
C SER A 303 -13.88 12.16 -1.40
N LEU A 304 -12.64 12.54 -1.71
CA LEU A 304 -11.76 13.25 -0.79
C LEU A 304 -12.32 14.62 -0.37
N ALA A 305 -12.88 15.39 -1.31
CA ALA A 305 -13.46 16.68 -1.03
C ALA A 305 -14.74 16.57 -0.17
N GLU A 306 -15.56 15.54 -0.42
CA GLU A 306 -16.74 15.22 0.39
C GLU A 306 -16.35 14.84 1.82
N GLU A 307 -15.39 13.94 2.00
CA GLU A 307 -14.90 13.53 3.32
C GLU A 307 -14.25 14.69 4.08
N THR A 308 -13.61 15.63 3.37
CA THR A 308 -13.03 16.83 3.97
C THR A 308 -14.09 17.84 4.42
N GLY A 309 -15.20 17.91 3.69
CA GLY A 309 -16.27 18.88 3.85
C GLY A 309 -16.04 20.15 3.03
N TRP A 310 -17.00 20.49 2.18
CA TRP A 310 -16.93 21.64 1.27
C TRP A 310 -16.73 22.99 1.97
N ASP A 311 -17.40 23.22 3.10
CA ASP A 311 -17.26 24.47 3.86
C ASP A 311 -15.85 24.64 4.44
N ARG A 312 -15.26 23.55 4.90
CA ARG A 312 -13.88 23.54 5.41
C ARG A 312 -12.89 23.83 4.29
N LEU A 313 -13.06 23.19 3.13
CA LEU A 313 -12.24 23.46 1.95
C LEU A 313 -12.37 24.92 1.48
N ALA A 314 -13.58 25.47 1.46
CA ALA A 314 -13.83 26.86 1.10
C ALA A 314 -13.16 27.83 2.08
N GLN A 315 -13.28 27.57 3.38
CA GLN A 315 -12.63 28.37 4.41
C GLN A 315 -11.10 28.37 4.27
N LYS A 316 -10.52 27.19 4.00
CA LYS A 316 -9.07 27.00 3.90
C LYS A 316 -8.45 27.57 2.64
N THR A 317 -9.10 27.37 1.49
CA THR A 317 -8.63 27.89 0.21
C THR A 317 -8.98 29.36 -0.01
N GLY A 318 -10.00 29.86 0.69
CA GLY A 318 -10.59 31.19 0.45
C GLY A 318 -11.43 31.26 -0.84
N LEU A 319 -11.79 30.11 -1.42
CA LEU A 319 -12.53 30.02 -2.68
C LEU A 319 -14.01 29.64 -2.43
N PRO A 320 -14.95 30.15 -3.25
CA PRO A 320 -16.34 29.72 -3.20
C PRO A 320 -16.50 28.23 -3.50
N VAL A 321 -17.45 27.57 -2.83
CA VAL A 321 -17.73 26.13 -3.02
C VAL A 321 -18.01 25.77 -4.49
N ASP A 322 -18.70 26.63 -5.25
CA ASP A 322 -18.98 26.37 -6.67
C ASP A 322 -17.71 26.34 -7.54
N LYS A 323 -16.70 27.15 -7.20
CA LYS A 323 -15.39 27.07 -7.87
C LYS A 323 -14.69 25.76 -7.53
N LEU A 324 -14.68 25.39 -6.24
CA LEU A 324 -14.07 24.15 -5.77
C LEU A 324 -14.68 22.94 -6.47
N LYS A 325 -16.02 22.83 -6.53
CA LYS A 325 -16.70 21.73 -7.22
C LYS A 325 -16.28 21.60 -8.68
N LYS A 326 -16.23 22.70 -9.43
CA LYS A 326 -15.78 22.69 -10.84
C LYS A 326 -14.33 22.22 -11.00
N SER A 327 -13.45 22.69 -10.11
CA SER A 327 -12.03 22.32 -10.08
C SER A 327 -11.85 20.82 -9.77
N ILE A 328 -12.61 20.28 -8.82
CA ILE A 328 -12.62 18.87 -8.46
C ILE A 328 -13.19 18.00 -9.59
N GLU A 329 -14.32 18.39 -10.19
CA GLU A 329 -14.90 17.69 -11.34
C GLU A 329 -13.91 17.63 -12.52
N HIS A 330 -13.11 18.67 -12.73
CA HIS A 330 -12.09 18.68 -13.77
C HIS A 330 -10.99 17.64 -13.51
N ARG A 331 -10.49 17.53 -12.27
CA ARG A 331 -9.49 16.53 -11.86
C ARG A 331 -9.95 15.08 -12.07
N VAL A 332 -11.21 14.81 -11.75
CA VAL A 332 -11.81 13.47 -11.95
C VAL A 332 -11.95 13.14 -13.43
N LYS A 333 -12.29 14.13 -14.28
CA LYS A 333 -12.44 13.93 -15.73
C LYS A 333 -11.09 13.85 -16.46
N VAL A 334 -10.10 14.60 -15.99
CA VAL A 334 -8.78 14.73 -16.62
C VAL A 334 -7.70 14.28 -15.63
N ASN A 335 -7.53 12.96 -15.48
CA ASN A 335 -6.60 12.39 -14.48
C ASN A 335 -5.14 12.86 -14.60
N GLY A 336 -4.74 13.33 -15.80
CA GLY A 336 -3.41 13.87 -16.05
C GLY A 336 -3.26 15.37 -15.75
N TYR A 337 -4.33 16.04 -15.35
CA TYR A 337 -4.31 17.46 -15.00
C TYR A 337 -3.39 17.69 -13.79
N LEU A 338 -2.55 18.72 -13.89
CA LEU A 338 -1.73 19.22 -12.79
C LEU A 338 -2.12 20.67 -12.55
N ALA A 339 -2.06 21.11 -11.30
CA ALA A 339 -2.39 22.48 -10.94
C ALA A 339 -1.55 23.47 -11.76
N ASP A 340 -2.24 24.34 -12.50
CA ASP A 340 -1.66 25.27 -13.48
C ASP A 340 -1.86 26.75 -13.08
N SER A 341 -2.46 27.00 -11.91
CA SER A 341 -2.66 28.32 -11.35
C SER A 341 -2.49 28.32 -9.82
N SER A 342 -2.28 29.50 -9.22
CA SER A 342 -2.14 29.63 -7.77
C SER A 342 -3.39 29.26 -6.99
N GLU A 343 -4.59 29.43 -7.57
CA GLU A 343 -5.84 28.93 -6.98
C GLU A 343 -5.82 27.39 -6.94
N GLU A 344 -5.42 26.76 -8.05
CA GLU A 344 -5.40 25.30 -8.19
C GLU A 344 -4.30 24.63 -7.34
N VAL A 345 -3.16 25.30 -7.16
CA VAL A 345 -2.09 24.86 -6.24
C VAL A 345 -2.58 24.87 -4.80
N LYS A 346 -3.36 25.88 -4.39
CA LYS A 346 -3.97 25.92 -3.05
C LYS A 346 -4.97 24.79 -2.84
N ILE A 347 -5.79 24.50 -3.85
CA ILE A 347 -6.75 23.39 -3.80
C ILE A 347 -5.99 22.06 -3.65
N ASP A 348 -4.96 21.82 -4.47
CA ASP A 348 -4.12 20.61 -4.36
C ASP A 348 -3.43 20.51 -2.99
N GLY A 349 -2.93 21.61 -2.44
CA GLY A 349 -2.34 21.65 -1.11
C GLY A 349 -3.33 21.23 -0.02
N GLU A 350 -4.52 21.80 0.01
CA GLU A 350 -5.54 21.47 1.02
C GLU A 350 -6.08 20.04 0.88
N LEU A 351 -6.25 19.54 -0.35
CA LEU A 351 -6.60 18.14 -0.58
C LEU A 351 -5.49 17.20 -0.08
N ALA A 352 -4.22 17.50 -0.34
CA ALA A 352 -3.11 16.67 0.13
C ALA A 352 -3.02 16.67 1.67
N CYS A 353 -3.20 17.83 2.32
CA CYS A 353 -3.31 17.94 3.78
C CYS A 353 -4.45 17.07 4.33
N ALA A 354 -5.62 17.11 3.70
CA ALA A 354 -6.76 16.30 4.10
C ALA A 354 -6.51 14.80 3.89
N ALA A 355 -5.93 14.42 2.75
CA ALA A 355 -5.58 13.04 2.44
C ALA A 355 -4.59 12.46 3.45
N ALA A 356 -3.50 13.18 3.76
CA ALA A 356 -2.55 12.78 4.80
C ALA A 356 -3.24 12.65 6.17
N ARG A 357 -4.06 13.64 6.54
CA ARG A 357 -4.76 13.66 7.82
C ARG A 357 -5.69 12.45 7.96
N ILE A 358 -6.63 12.27 7.04
CA ILE A 358 -7.68 11.24 7.12
C ILE A 358 -7.05 9.85 7.06
N SER A 359 -6.12 9.63 6.11
CA SER A 359 -5.47 8.34 5.93
C SER A 359 -4.68 7.91 7.17
N ALA A 360 -3.99 8.84 7.84
CA ALA A 360 -3.29 8.54 9.09
C ALA A 360 -4.23 8.09 10.22
N ARG A 361 -5.43 8.68 10.34
CA ARG A 361 -6.43 8.27 11.35
C ARG A 361 -7.02 6.90 11.04
N ARG A 362 -7.26 6.61 9.76
CA ARG A 362 -7.74 5.29 9.32
C ARG A 362 -6.66 4.20 9.48
N HIS A 363 -5.39 4.58 9.39
CA HIS A 363 -4.26 3.68 9.55
C HIS A 363 -3.97 3.33 11.03
N THR A 364 -4.04 4.31 11.92
CA THR A 364 -3.64 4.16 13.32
C THR A 364 -4.65 3.39 14.17
N GLY A 365 -4.22 2.97 15.35
CA GLY A 365 -5.12 2.44 16.37
C GLY A 365 -5.84 3.53 17.16
N VAL A 366 -6.89 3.12 17.85
CA VAL A 366 -7.69 3.97 18.72
C VAL A 366 -7.87 3.34 20.10
N LEU A 367 -8.01 4.20 21.10
CA LEU A 367 -8.40 3.81 22.45
C LEU A 367 -9.92 3.82 22.59
N GLU A 368 -10.43 2.85 23.33
CA GLU A 368 -11.82 2.78 23.74
C GLU A 368 -11.89 2.63 25.26
N HIS A 369 -12.67 3.49 25.89
CA HIS A 369 -12.89 3.48 27.33
C HIS A 369 -13.97 2.46 27.65
N VAL A 370 -13.63 1.49 28.50
CA VAL A 370 -14.56 0.44 28.91
C VAL A 370 -14.67 0.37 30.42
N HIS A 371 -15.87 0.02 30.88
CA HIS A 371 -16.13 -0.20 32.30
C HIS A 371 -16.10 -1.71 32.59
N SER A 372 -14.89 -2.29 32.62
CA SER A 372 -14.68 -3.69 32.96
C SER A 372 -13.78 -3.82 34.20
N GLY A 373 -14.02 -4.86 35.01
CA GLY A 373 -13.19 -5.13 36.20
C GLY A 373 -11.73 -5.49 35.86
N CYS A 374 -11.44 -5.89 34.62
CA CYS A 374 -10.10 -6.33 34.21
C CYS A 374 -9.28 -5.27 33.46
N CYS A 375 -9.92 -4.25 32.87
CA CYS A 375 -9.25 -3.16 32.17
C CYS A 375 -10.19 -1.96 32.01
N LYS A 376 -9.62 -0.75 32.00
CA LYS A 376 -10.36 0.50 31.77
C LYS A 376 -10.21 1.01 30.34
N LEU A 377 -9.18 0.55 29.64
CA LEU A 377 -8.83 0.96 28.28
C LEU A 377 -8.62 -0.26 27.40
N ILE A 378 -9.20 -0.22 26.21
CA ILE A 378 -8.96 -1.17 25.13
C ILE A 378 -8.27 -0.43 24.00
N GLN A 379 -7.23 -1.05 23.43
CA GLN A 379 -6.61 -0.61 22.19
C GLN A 379 -7.10 -1.48 21.03
N LYS A 380 -7.60 -0.83 19.99
CA LYS A 380 -7.89 -1.45 18.68
C LYS A 380 -6.88 -0.93 17.67
N GLY A 381 -6.16 -1.82 16.98
CA GLY A 381 -5.16 -1.44 15.96
C GLY A 381 -3.77 -1.11 16.53
N LYS A 382 -2.95 -0.43 15.71
CA LYS A 382 -1.54 -0.16 16.02
C LYS A 382 -1.36 1.05 16.93
N ASN A 383 -0.49 0.93 17.91
CA ASN A 383 0.01 2.09 18.62
C ASN A 383 1.16 2.72 17.82
N LEU A 384 1.01 3.96 17.36
CA LEU A 384 2.01 4.70 16.60
C LEU A 384 2.54 5.93 17.35
N THR A 385 2.26 6.05 18.65
CA THR A 385 2.70 7.21 19.45
C THR A 385 4.21 7.35 19.55
N GLU A 386 4.97 6.26 19.38
CA GLU A 386 6.44 6.25 19.40
C GLU A 386 7.10 6.56 18.05
N VAL A 387 6.30 6.81 17.00
CA VAL A 387 6.83 7.19 15.67
C VAL A 387 7.45 8.58 15.76
N ASN A 388 8.76 8.66 15.49
CA ASN A 388 9.52 9.90 15.56
C ASN A 388 9.90 10.47 14.19
N TRP A 389 9.78 9.66 13.13
CA TRP A 389 10.17 10.00 11.77
C TRP A 389 8.97 9.85 10.85
N ILE A 390 8.57 10.92 10.17
CA ILE A 390 7.50 10.91 9.17
C ILE A 390 8.12 11.35 7.84
N ILE A 391 8.07 10.46 6.84
CA ILE A 391 8.65 10.67 5.52
C ILE A 391 7.52 10.83 4.50
N GLY A 392 7.49 11.95 3.80
CA GLY A 392 6.60 12.17 2.66
C GLY A 392 7.19 11.65 1.37
N THR A 393 6.38 10.97 0.57
CA THR A 393 6.67 10.61 -0.82
C THR A 393 5.40 10.77 -1.66
N GLY A 394 5.50 10.52 -2.96
CA GLY A 394 4.42 10.78 -3.90
C GLY A 394 4.48 12.19 -4.47
N GLY A 395 4.16 12.34 -5.75
CA GLY A 395 4.25 13.61 -6.48
C GLY A 395 3.57 14.81 -5.76
N PRO A 396 2.32 14.67 -5.27
CA PRO A 396 1.63 15.66 -4.46
C PRO A 396 2.40 16.18 -3.24
N ILE A 397 3.26 15.38 -2.61
CA ILE A 397 4.10 15.84 -1.49
C ILE A 397 5.44 16.36 -1.99
N ILE A 398 6.12 15.58 -2.86
CA ILE A 398 7.47 15.88 -3.36
C ILE A 398 7.53 17.21 -4.12
N HIS A 399 6.47 17.54 -4.86
CA HIS A 399 6.39 18.77 -5.65
C HIS A 399 5.53 19.86 -5.00
N SER A 400 5.14 19.69 -3.73
CA SER A 400 4.39 20.71 -2.99
C SER A 400 5.26 21.93 -2.69
N GLU A 401 4.65 23.11 -2.70
CA GLU A 401 5.28 24.34 -2.19
C GLU A 401 5.47 24.30 -0.66
N ASN A 402 4.64 23.52 0.05
CA ASN A 402 4.68 23.39 1.50
C ASN A 402 4.46 21.93 1.96
N PRO A 403 5.43 21.02 1.71
CA PRO A 403 5.31 19.62 2.14
C PRO A 403 5.22 19.46 3.65
N TRP A 404 5.76 20.41 4.41
CA TRP A 404 5.72 20.41 5.87
C TRP A 404 4.28 20.47 6.39
N GLU A 405 3.44 21.33 5.82
CA GLU A 405 2.03 21.47 6.22
C GLU A 405 1.21 20.21 5.93
N ILE A 406 1.48 19.54 4.80
CA ILE A 406 0.86 18.25 4.45
C ILE A 406 1.19 17.20 5.51
N LEU A 407 2.47 17.04 5.85
CA LEU A 407 2.92 16.03 6.81
C LEU A 407 2.50 16.36 8.25
N GLN A 408 2.38 17.65 8.59
CA GLN A 408 1.83 18.09 9.88
C GLN A 408 0.42 17.55 10.11
N GLY A 409 -0.36 17.38 9.03
CA GLY A 409 -1.68 16.78 9.05
C GLY A 409 -1.74 15.42 9.74
N VAL A 410 -0.64 14.65 9.77
CA VAL A 410 -0.54 13.32 10.38
C VAL A 410 -0.47 13.34 11.91
N LEU A 411 0.00 14.44 12.52
CA LEU A 411 0.16 14.51 13.97
C LEU A 411 -1.21 14.52 14.68
N ALA A 412 -1.25 13.93 15.87
CA ALA A 412 -2.40 14.01 16.77
C ALA A 412 -2.42 15.34 17.54
N ASP A 413 -3.60 15.94 17.64
CA ASP A 413 -3.88 16.99 18.62
C ASP A 413 -4.50 16.33 19.86
N ARG A 414 -3.73 16.09 20.93
CA ARG A 414 -4.23 15.37 22.11
C ARG A 414 -5.43 16.00 22.80
N GLN A 415 -5.57 17.33 22.69
CA GLN A 415 -6.69 18.01 23.32
C GLN A 415 -7.99 17.69 22.59
N LYS A 416 -7.93 17.46 21.27
CA LYS A 416 -9.11 17.19 20.43
C LYS A 416 -9.29 15.71 20.10
N GLU A 417 -8.19 14.97 20.01
CA GLU A 417 -8.11 13.57 19.57
C GLU A 417 -7.39 12.72 20.64
N PRO A 418 -7.84 12.69 21.92
CA PRO A 418 -7.11 12.02 23.00
C PRO A 418 -6.95 10.51 22.76
N ASP A 419 -7.90 9.90 22.08
CA ASP A 419 -7.97 8.46 21.86
C ASP A 419 -7.26 7.99 20.57
N VAL A 420 -6.70 8.89 19.76
CA VAL A 420 -6.02 8.53 18.49
C VAL A 420 -4.55 8.22 18.75
N LEU A 421 -4.08 7.03 18.37
CA LEU A 421 -2.71 6.58 18.68
C LEU A 421 -1.66 7.04 17.66
N LEU A 422 -1.72 8.30 17.22
CA LEU A 422 -0.70 8.94 16.37
C LEU A 422 0.32 9.73 17.20
N PRO A 423 1.51 10.04 16.67
CA PRO A 423 2.49 10.87 17.37
C PRO A 423 2.01 12.33 17.48
N GLU A 424 2.38 12.99 18.57
CA GLU A 424 2.13 14.44 18.76
C GLU A 424 3.23 15.32 18.17
N LYS A 425 4.43 14.75 18.06
CA LYS A 425 5.62 15.41 17.53
C LYS A 425 6.42 14.38 16.76
N ALA A 426 6.93 14.77 15.60
CA ALA A 426 7.85 13.97 14.81
C ALA A 426 8.74 14.91 13.99
N GLN A 427 9.82 14.36 13.47
CA GLN A 427 10.62 15.03 12.46
C GLN A 427 10.09 14.69 11.07
N PHE A 428 9.99 15.70 10.21
CA PHE A 428 9.52 15.56 8.85
C PHE A 428 10.67 15.45 7.86
N PHE A 429 10.49 14.53 6.91
CA PHE A 429 11.44 14.26 5.85
C PHE A 429 10.71 14.08 4.52
N LEU A 430 11.45 14.21 3.43
CA LEU A 430 10.96 14.04 2.08
C LEU A 430 11.83 13.03 1.33
N ASP A 431 11.19 12.11 0.62
CA ASP A 431 11.80 11.28 -0.44
C ASP A 431 12.11 12.16 -1.67
N ALA A 432 13.09 13.06 -1.52
CA ALA A 432 13.31 14.18 -2.43
C ALA A 432 13.67 13.73 -3.86
N ASP A 433 14.34 12.59 -4.02
CA ASP A 433 14.71 12.05 -5.32
C ASP A 433 13.71 10.98 -5.82
N TYR A 434 12.60 10.78 -5.10
CA TYR A 434 11.52 9.83 -5.38
C TYR A 434 12.00 8.38 -5.55
N VAL A 435 12.80 7.88 -4.60
CA VAL A 435 13.55 6.61 -4.75
C VAL A 435 13.05 5.47 -3.88
N LEU A 436 12.03 5.64 -3.03
CA LEU A 436 11.61 4.56 -2.12
C LEU A 436 11.23 3.26 -2.84
N TYR A 437 10.57 3.32 -4.00
CA TYR A 437 10.31 2.11 -4.79
C TYR A 437 11.61 1.43 -5.26
N ALA A 438 12.58 2.25 -5.69
CA ALA A 438 13.85 1.78 -6.22
C ALA A 438 14.71 1.15 -5.12
N VAL A 439 14.70 1.73 -3.92
CA VAL A 439 15.33 1.17 -2.72
C VAL A 439 14.74 -0.20 -2.39
N GLY A 440 13.41 -0.33 -2.49
CA GLY A 440 12.72 -1.61 -2.30
C GLY A 440 13.16 -2.69 -3.28
N LEU A 441 13.32 -2.33 -4.56
CA LEU A 441 13.84 -3.22 -5.58
C LEU A 441 15.33 -3.55 -5.37
N LEU A 442 16.15 -2.55 -5.07
CA LEU A 442 17.60 -2.71 -4.88
C LEU A 442 17.92 -3.59 -3.68
N LYS A 443 17.09 -3.55 -2.63
CA LYS A 443 17.23 -4.40 -1.45
C LYS A 443 17.28 -5.89 -1.79
N GLU A 444 16.59 -6.35 -2.83
CA GLU A 444 16.57 -7.77 -3.22
C GLU A 444 17.95 -8.27 -3.69
N ILE A 445 18.83 -7.38 -4.16
CA ILE A 445 20.15 -7.74 -4.67
C ILE A 445 21.31 -7.14 -3.85
N ASP A 446 21.12 -5.99 -3.22
CA ASP A 446 22.12 -5.31 -2.39
C ASP A 446 21.46 -4.43 -1.30
N PRO A 447 21.04 -5.05 -0.16
CA PRO A 447 20.43 -4.33 0.95
C PRO A 447 21.31 -3.23 1.56
N GLN A 448 22.63 -3.41 1.54
CA GLN A 448 23.55 -2.42 2.10
C GLN A 448 23.61 -1.17 1.23
N ALA A 449 23.74 -1.32 -0.09
CA ALA A 449 23.70 -0.19 -1.01
C ALA A 449 22.35 0.52 -0.96
N ALA A 450 21.25 -0.24 -0.92
CA ALA A 450 19.89 0.30 -0.77
C ALA A 450 19.75 1.18 0.48
N LEU A 451 20.24 0.72 1.64
CA LEU A 451 20.18 1.48 2.90
C LEU A 451 21.00 2.78 2.84
N GLU A 452 22.21 2.73 2.29
CA GLU A 452 23.07 3.91 2.17
C GLU A 452 22.49 4.95 1.19
N ILE A 453 21.88 4.49 0.09
CA ILE A 453 21.23 5.35 -0.89
C ILE A 453 20.03 6.07 -0.28
N VAL A 454 19.12 5.33 0.38
CA VAL A 454 17.89 5.92 0.93
C VAL A 454 18.22 6.96 2.02
N LYS A 455 19.24 6.71 2.85
CA LYS A 455 19.69 7.67 3.88
C LYS A 455 20.25 8.96 3.30
N LYS A 456 20.86 8.91 2.11
CA LYS A 456 21.37 10.10 1.41
C LYS A 456 20.27 10.86 0.67
N SER A 457 19.24 10.15 0.20
CA SER A 457 18.16 10.73 -0.61
C SER A 457 17.08 11.39 0.23
N ILE A 458 16.78 10.84 1.41
CA ILE A 458 15.75 11.40 2.29
C ILE A 458 16.27 12.69 2.96
N LYS A 459 15.57 13.80 2.74
CA LYS A 459 15.96 15.15 3.22
C LYS A 459 15.02 15.64 4.29
N LYS A 460 15.57 16.24 5.35
CA LYS A 460 14.76 16.90 6.39
C LYS A 460 14.13 18.18 5.83
N ILE A 461 12.89 18.46 6.24
CA ILE A 461 12.14 19.67 5.84
C ILE A 461 11.66 20.48 7.04
#